data_AF-A0A7R8WU30-F1
#
_entry.id   AF-A0A7R8WU30-F1
#
_cell.length_a   1.000
_cell.length_b   1.000
_cell.length_c   1.000
_cell.angle_alpha   90.00
_cell.angle_beta   90.00
_cell.angle_gamma   90.00
#
_symmetry.space_group_name_H-M   'P 1'
#
loop_
_entity.id
_entity.type
_entity.pdbx_description
1 polymer ?
#
loop_
_entity_poly.entity_id
_entity_poly.type
_entity_poly.pdbx_seq_one_letter_code
_entity_poly.pdbx_strand_id
1 'polypeptide(L)'
;GPIRTIDGLAEGDTLHPVQQAWIEEQVAQCGYCQSGQIMAAVALLEETPNPTDEDINDAMTNLCRCGTYPQIRAAIKRDLAEGEKTFNPYIKITKDNVVTIMIPRAEMGQGVTTTLAALVAEELDVDMEAIKVEIAPAASAYYNAAMLADGAPLAHYNRDTMAEVTRATMGTVGKVLGLQVTGGSSSVADAFDKMREAGCTAREVLKLAAYKKSKLAVADMKTENGHVVLADGTKLSYGELAEVAVDIEPPADIQMRDPKEWKILGKPQRRNDILAKSTGAPIYGMDVDLPDMLYATVRMNPRLGGPMKSFDATEAKKV
;
A
#
# COMPACT_ATOMS: atom_id res chain seq x y z
N GLY A 1 -22.59 33.47 -2.20
CA GLY A 1 -23.43 32.37 -2.70
C GLY A 1 -23.83 31.46 -1.56
N PRO A 2 -24.51 30.34 -1.82
CA PRO A 2 -24.69 29.29 -0.80
C PRO A 2 -23.33 28.81 -0.28
N ILE A 3 -23.27 28.43 1.00
CA ILE A 3 -22.06 27.91 1.66
C ILE A 3 -21.99 26.39 1.43
N ARG A 4 -20.90 25.89 0.86
CA ARG A 4 -20.62 24.45 0.68
C ARG A 4 -19.49 24.03 1.63
N THR A 5 -19.71 22.97 2.40
CA THR A 5 -18.69 22.35 3.27
C THR A 5 -18.35 20.96 2.76
N ILE A 6 -17.39 20.29 3.42
CA ILE A 6 -17.01 18.91 3.11
C ILE A 6 -18.20 17.94 3.15
N ASP A 7 -19.18 18.19 4.04
CA ASP A 7 -20.39 17.37 4.21
C ASP A 7 -21.34 17.49 2.99
N GLY A 8 -21.21 18.58 2.22
CA GLY A 8 -22.00 18.84 1.02
C GLY A 8 -21.29 18.46 -0.28
N LEU A 9 -20.20 17.68 -0.21
CA LEU A 9 -19.52 17.16 -1.41
C LEU A 9 -20.12 15.84 -1.91
N ALA A 10 -20.47 14.95 -0.98
CA ALA A 10 -21.06 13.66 -1.32
C ALA A 10 -22.58 13.77 -1.54
N GLU A 11 -23.11 13.00 -2.48
CA GLU A 11 -24.54 12.88 -2.75
C GLU A 11 -25.02 11.48 -2.35
N GLY A 12 -25.61 11.38 -1.14
CA GLY A 12 -25.97 10.09 -0.56
C GLY A 12 -24.73 9.23 -0.33
N ASP A 13 -24.68 8.04 -0.93
CA ASP A 13 -23.54 7.12 -0.86
C ASP A 13 -22.48 7.39 -1.93
N THR A 14 -22.67 8.40 -2.79
CA THR A 14 -21.73 8.72 -3.88
C THR A 14 -20.76 9.81 -3.45
N LEU A 15 -19.47 9.47 -3.40
CA LEU A 15 -18.40 10.42 -3.07
C LEU A 15 -18.12 11.37 -4.23
N HIS A 16 -17.68 12.60 -3.90
CA HIS A 16 -17.17 13.52 -4.90
C HIS A 16 -15.88 12.98 -5.53
N PRO A 17 -15.61 13.22 -6.83
CA PRO A 17 -14.41 12.71 -7.50
C PRO A 17 -13.09 13.06 -6.79
N VAL A 18 -12.99 14.25 -6.20
CA VAL A 18 -11.83 14.65 -5.38
C VAL A 18 -11.73 13.85 -4.08
N GLN A 19 -12.84 13.53 -3.43
CA GLN A 19 -12.83 12.66 -2.23
C GLN A 19 -12.39 11.24 -2.61
N GLN A 20 -12.85 10.75 -3.76
CA GLN A 20 -12.44 9.46 -4.31
C GLN A 20 -10.93 9.46 -4.64
N ALA A 21 -10.41 10.48 -5.31
CA ALA A 21 -8.98 10.63 -5.58
C ALA A 21 -8.16 10.74 -4.28
N TRP A 22 -8.69 11.41 -3.25
CA TRP A 22 -8.08 11.46 -1.92
C TRP A 22 -7.96 10.09 -1.27
N ILE A 23 -8.94 9.21 -1.50
CA ILE A 23 -8.95 7.81 -1.05
C ILE A 23 -8.08 6.93 -1.95
N GLU A 24 -7.89 7.25 -3.23
CA GLU A 24 -7.06 6.44 -4.13
C GLU A 24 -5.57 6.75 -3.96
N GLU A 25 -5.21 8.03 -3.87
CA GLU A 25 -3.85 8.52 -3.65
C GLU A 25 -3.46 8.59 -2.17
N GLN A 26 -4.46 8.37 -1.32
CA GLN A 26 -4.30 8.10 0.11
C GLN A 26 -3.59 9.20 0.84
N VAL A 27 -4.20 10.34 0.61
CA VAL A 27 -3.73 11.63 1.01
C VAL A 27 -3.91 11.82 2.52
N ALA A 28 -4.91 11.17 3.10
CA ALA A 28 -5.23 11.27 4.52
C ALA A 28 -4.35 10.34 5.37
N GLN A 29 -3.41 10.91 6.12
CA GLN A 29 -2.79 10.24 7.26
C GLN A 29 -3.59 10.49 8.55
N CYS A 30 -3.32 11.59 9.28
CA CYS A 30 -4.06 11.93 10.50
C CYS A 30 -5.48 12.45 10.25
N GLY A 31 -5.84 12.75 8.99
CA GLY A 31 -7.17 13.23 8.60
C GLY A 31 -7.49 14.67 8.96
N TYR A 32 -6.77 15.29 9.89
CA TYR A 32 -7.18 16.56 10.50
C TYR A 32 -7.25 17.74 9.53
N CYS A 33 -6.27 17.87 8.63
CA CYS A 33 -6.25 18.96 7.65
C CYS A 33 -7.10 18.67 6.40
N GLN A 34 -7.59 17.43 6.23
CA GLN A 34 -8.02 16.94 4.92
C GLN A 34 -9.33 17.56 4.44
N SER A 35 -10.25 17.88 5.35
CA SER A 35 -11.48 18.60 4.96
C SER A 35 -11.16 19.95 4.31
N GLY A 36 -10.19 20.68 4.84
CA GLY A 36 -9.75 21.95 4.24
C GLY A 36 -9.00 21.75 2.92
N GLN A 37 -8.15 20.72 2.84
CA GLN A 37 -7.39 20.41 1.62
C GLN A 37 -8.31 19.96 0.47
N ILE A 38 -9.29 19.10 0.74
CA ILE A 38 -10.25 18.63 -0.26
C ILE A 38 -11.10 19.80 -0.77
N MET A 39 -11.58 20.68 0.11
CA MET A 39 -12.38 21.84 -0.33
C MET A 39 -11.56 22.82 -1.18
N ALA A 40 -10.28 23.04 -0.85
CA ALA A 40 -9.38 23.85 -1.66
C ALA A 40 -9.10 23.22 -3.03
N ALA A 41 -8.90 21.91 -3.07
CA ALA A 41 -8.72 21.15 -4.31
C ALA A 41 -9.96 21.18 -5.22
N VAL A 42 -11.16 21.03 -4.64
CA VAL A 42 -12.42 21.15 -5.39
C VAL A 42 -12.55 22.54 -6.00
N ALA A 43 -12.30 23.59 -5.22
CA ALA A 43 -12.37 24.97 -5.72
C ALA A 43 -11.36 25.23 -6.85
N LEU A 44 -10.12 24.73 -6.69
CA LEU A 44 -9.10 24.82 -7.74
C LEU A 44 -9.54 24.13 -9.03
N LEU A 45 -10.07 22.91 -8.94
CA LEU A 45 -10.45 22.11 -10.11
C LEU A 45 -11.72 22.61 -10.81
N GLU A 46 -12.62 23.29 -10.09
CA GLU A 46 -13.78 23.97 -10.68
C GLU A 46 -13.37 25.19 -11.54
N GLU A 47 -12.27 25.87 -11.19
CA GLU A 47 -11.74 27.01 -11.93
C GLU A 47 -10.71 26.61 -13.00
N THR A 48 -9.82 25.67 -12.65
CA THR A 48 -8.71 25.20 -13.48
C THR A 48 -8.73 23.66 -13.51
N PRO A 49 -9.42 23.04 -14.48
CA PRO A 49 -9.60 21.59 -14.53
C PRO A 49 -8.30 20.77 -14.68
N ASN A 50 -7.25 21.37 -15.25
CA ASN A 50 -5.93 20.75 -15.45
C ASN A 50 -4.82 21.63 -14.84
N PRO A 51 -4.71 21.70 -13.50
CA PRO A 51 -3.80 22.63 -12.85
C PRO A 51 -2.35 22.16 -12.91
N THR A 52 -1.42 23.10 -13.06
CA THR A 52 0.03 22.85 -12.97
C THR A 52 0.46 22.62 -11.52
N ASP A 53 1.71 22.19 -11.27
CA ASP A 53 2.21 22.12 -9.88
C ASP A 53 2.24 23.48 -9.19
N GLU A 54 2.46 24.56 -9.95
CA GLU A 54 2.49 25.92 -9.43
C GLU A 54 1.10 26.36 -8.99
N ASP A 55 0.08 26.14 -9.84
CA ASP A 55 -1.33 26.40 -9.50
C ASP A 55 -1.76 25.66 -8.22
N ILE A 56 -1.31 24.41 -8.06
CA ILE A 56 -1.61 23.62 -6.85
C ILE A 56 -0.89 24.17 -5.63
N ASN A 57 0.38 24.56 -5.74
CA ASN A 57 1.11 25.11 -4.60
C ASN A 57 0.50 26.45 -4.13
N ASP A 58 0.03 27.26 -5.07
CA ASP A 58 -0.59 28.55 -4.78
C ASP A 58 -1.99 28.39 -4.17
N ALA A 59 -2.78 27.42 -4.65
CA ALA A 59 -4.13 27.17 -4.15
C ALA A 59 -4.14 26.42 -2.81
N MET A 60 -3.20 25.51 -2.58
CA MET A 60 -3.17 24.64 -1.40
C MET A 60 -2.42 25.29 -0.23
N THR A 61 -2.97 26.42 0.25
CA THR A 61 -2.41 27.19 1.39
C THR A 61 -2.59 26.50 2.75
N ASN A 62 -3.37 25.41 2.81
CA ASN A 62 -3.64 24.66 4.02
C ASN A 62 -2.40 23.91 4.52
N LEU A 63 -2.13 23.98 5.82
CA LEU A 63 -1.01 23.27 6.45
C LEU A 63 -1.32 21.76 6.61
N CYS A 64 -0.43 20.89 6.13
CA CYS A 64 -0.44 19.45 6.34
C CYS A 64 0.81 19.04 7.12
N ARG A 65 0.66 18.79 8.42
CA ARG A 65 1.80 18.41 9.27
C ARG A 65 2.26 16.96 9.08
N CYS A 66 1.41 16.12 8.49
CA CYS A 66 1.76 14.76 8.09
C CYS A 66 2.62 14.71 6.81
N GLY A 67 2.82 15.85 6.14
CA GLY A 67 3.66 15.92 4.94
C GLY A 67 3.06 15.26 3.71
N THR A 68 1.73 15.11 3.63
CA THR A 68 1.07 14.40 2.52
C THR A 68 0.91 15.25 1.25
N TYR A 69 1.65 16.35 1.12
CA TYR A 69 1.60 17.26 -0.05
C TYR A 69 1.88 16.58 -1.39
N PRO A 70 2.81 15.61 -1.51
CA PRO A 70 2.98 14.86 -2.75
C PRO A 70 1.72 14.07 -3.14
N GLN A 71 1.04 13.45 -2.16
CA GLN A 71 -0.20 12.71 -2.38
C GLN A 71 -1.36 13.66 -2.70
N ILE A 72 -1.43 14.82 -2.04
CA ILE A 72 -2.39 15.90 -2.38
C ILE A 72 -2.23 16.29 -3.85
N ARG A 73 -1.00 16.54 -4.31
CA ARG A 73 -0.71 16.85 -5.72
C ARG A 73 -1.09 15.72 -6.65
N ALA A 74 -0.76 14.48 -6.29
CA ALA A 74 -1.13 13.31 -7.07
C ALA A 74 -2.67 13.20 -7.21
N ALA A 75 -3.42 13.44 -6.14
CA ALA A 75 -4.88 13.39 -6.14
C ALA A 75 -5.53 14.50 -6.99
N ILE A 76 -4.95 15.71 -6.96
CA ILE A 76 -5.44 16.85 -7.76
C ILE A 76 -5.14 16.65 -9.25
N LYS A 77 -3.95 16.12 -9.56
CA LYS A 77 -3.50 15.88 -10.94
C LYS A 77 -3.96 14.55 -11.51
N ARG A 78 -4.69 13.77 -10.73
CA ARG A 78 -5.22 12.49 -11.17
C ARG A 78 -6.25 12.79 -12.26
N ASP A 79 -5.80 12.70 -13.51
CA ASP A 79 -6.69 12.57 -14.65
C ASP A 79 -7.49 11.29 -14.40
N LEU A 80 -8.77 11.47 -14.11
CA LEU A 80 -9.66 10.36 -13.80
C LEU A 80 -9.91 9.59 -15.08
N ALA A 81 -8.95 8.75 -15.44
CA ALA A 81 -9.13 7.71 -16.43
C ALA A 81 -10.21 6.76 -15.93
N GLU A 82 -11.34 6.75 -16.61
CA GLU A 82 -12.33 5.72 -16.45
C GLU A 82 -11.70 4.36 -16.86
N GLY A 83 -11.49 3.49 -15.86
CA GLY A 83 -11.09 2.10 -16.09
C GLY A 83 -9.76 1.63 -15.50
N GLU A 84 -9.23 2.26 -14.46
CA GLU A 84 -8.32 1.56 -13.55
C GLU A 84 -9.14 0.87 -12.46
N LYS A 85 -8.97 -0.45 -12.32
CA LYS A 85 -9.78 -1.22 -11.40
C LYS A 85 -8.92 -2.19 -10.59
N THR A 86 -9.17 -2.28 -9.29
CA THR A 86 -8.42 -3.12 -8.35
C THR A 86 -9.11 -4.47 -8.18
N PHE A 87 -8.36 -5.57 -8.23
CA PHE A 87 -8.90 -6.93 -8.08
C PHE A 87 -9.16 -7.25 -6.60
N ASN A 88 -8.31 -6.68 -5.76
CA ASN A 88 -8.35 -6.67 -4.31
C ASN A 88 -7.45 -5.50 -3.85
N PRO A 89 -7.40 -5.18 -2.54
CA PRO A 89 -6.60 -4.05 -2.04
C PRO A 89 -5.10 -4.15 -2.33
N TYR A 90 -4.55 -5.29 -2.73
CA TYR A 90 -3.11 -5.48 -2.90
C TYR A 90 -2.64 -5.35 -4.35
N ILE A 91 -3.55 -5.40 -5.34
CA ILE A 91 -3.20 -5.54 -6.75
C ILE A 91 -4.03 -4.61 -7.62
N LYS A 92 -3.32 -3.82 -8.43
CA LYS A 92 -3.86 -2.98 -9.49
C LYS A 92 -3.27 -3.43 -10.82
N ILE A 93 -4.10 -3.58 -11.84
CA ILE A 93 -3.64 -3.84 -13.22
C ILE A 93 -4.28 -2.82 -14.14
N THR A 94 -3.47 -2.09 -14.88
CA THR A 94 -3.95 -1.09 -15.86
C THR A 94 -4.20 -1.74 -17.23
N LYS A 95 -4.94 -1.06 -18.10
CA LYS A 95 -5.19 -1.52 -19.49
C LYS A 95 -3.90 -1.71 -20.29
N ASP A 96 -2.87 -0.94 -19.97
CA ASP A 96 -1.52 -1.04 -20.56
C ASP A 96 -0.70 -2.20 -19.97
N ASN A 97 -1.34 -3.12 -19.26
CA ASN A 97 -0.75 -4.31 -18.64
C ASN A 97 0.29 -4.01 -17.55
N VAL A 98 0.20 -2.85 -16.90
CA VAL A 98 1.06 -2.50 -15.76
C VAL A 98 0.48 -3.11 -14.49
N VAL A 99 1.19 -4.09 -13.92
CA VAL A 99 0.83 -4.73 -12.65
C VAL A 99 1.50 -3.97 -11.51
N THR A 100 0.69 -3.39 -10.62
CA THR A 100 1.15 -2.67 -9.43
C THR A 100 0.77 -3.45 -8.19
N ILE A 101 1.76 -3.70 -7.32
CA ILE A 101 1.59 -4.42 -6.05
C ILE A 101 1.70 -3.42 -4.90
N MET A 102 0.65 -3.37 -4.09
CA MET A 102 0.57 -2.50 -2.93
C MET A 102 1.24 -3.16 -1.72
N ILE A 103 2.23 -2.50 -1.12
CA ILE A 103 3.00 -3.00 0.01
C ILE A 103 2.53 -2.36 1.33
N PRO A 104 1.82 -3.09 2.20
CA PRO A 104 1.24 -2.55 3.43
C PRO A 104 2.24 -2.34 4.58
N ARG A 105 3.53 -2.26 4.26
CA ARG A 105 4.63 -2.27 5.23
C ARG A 105 5.59 -1.14 4.90
N ALA A 106 5.58 -0.10 5.74
CA ALA A 106 6.58 0.96 5.73
C ALA A 106 7.93 0.40 6.22
N GLU A 107 8.73 -0.14 5.30
CA GLU A 107 9.99 -0.84 5.59
C GLU A 107 11.06 -0.43 4.57
N MET A 108 12.31 -0.25 5.02
CA MET A 108 13.41 0.28 4.19
C MET A 108 14.71 -0.53 4.26
N GLY A 109 14.79 -1.68 4.93
CA GLY A 109 16.02 -2.41 5.21
C GLY A 109 15.95 -3.91 4.92
N GLN A 110 14.98 -4.62 5.51
CA GLN A 110 14.85 -6.08 5.53
C GLN A 110 14.45 -6.68 4.17
N GLY A 111 14.03 -5.85 3.20
CA GLY A 111 13.67 -6.30 1.84
C GLY A 111 12.24 -6.77 1.74
N VAL A 112 11.39 -6.33 2.67
CA VAL A 112 9.97 -6.69 2.73
C VAL A 112 9.25 -6.30 1.45
N THR A 113 9.53 -5.12 0.88
CA THR A 113 8.93 -4.67 -0.38
C THR A 113 9.19 -5.65 -1.52
N THR A 114 10.42 -6.16 -1.66
CA THR A 114 10.76 -7.19 -2.65
C THR A 114 10.05 -8.50 -2.35
N THR A 115 10.11 -8.98 -1.10
CA THR A 115 9.55 -10.28 -0.73
C THR A 115 8.04 -10.33 -0.93
N LEU A 116 7.31 -9.31 -0.47
CA LEU A 116 5.86 -9.26 -0.61
C LEU A 116 5.43 -9.12 -2.07
N ALA A 117 6.19 -8.38 -2.87
CA ALA A 117 5.98 -8.31 -4.31
C ALA A 117 6.22 -9.67 -4.99
N ALA A 118 7.27 -10.40 -4.61
CA ALA A 118 7.56 -11.72 -5.15
C ALA A 118 6.47 -12.76 -4.83
N LEU A 119 5.84 -12.68 -3.64
CA LEU A 119 4.73 -13.56 -3.27
C LEU A 119 3.53 -13.40 -4.22
N VAL A 120 3.18 -12.17 -4.57
CA VAL A 120 2.10 -11.88 -5.53
C VAL A 120 2.52 -12.25 -6.95
N ALA A 121 3.73 -11.86 -7.36
CA ALA A 121 4.25 -12.10 -8.70
C ALA A 121 4.34 -13.60 -9.03
N GLU A 122 4.74 -14.43 -8.05
CA GLU A 122 4.76 -15.89 -8.18
C GLU A 122 3.36 -16.44 -8.49
N GLU A 123 2.35 -16.04 -7.72
CA GLU A 123 0.99 -16.52 -7.93
C GLU A 123 0.43 -16.06 -9.28
N LEU A 124 0.77 -14.83 -9.71
CA LEU A 124 0.33 -14.23 -10.97
C LEU A 124 1.14 -14.65 -12.21
N ASP A 125 2.24 -15.40 -12.10
CA ASP A 125 3.19 -15.61 -13.23
C ASP A 125 3.60 -14.28 -13.90
N VAL A 126 4.02 -13.29 -13.11
CA VAL A 126 4.55 -12.01 -13.63
C VAL A 126 6.02 -11.90 -13.27
N ASP A 127 6.82 -11.39 -14.20
CA ASP A 127 8.22 -11.11 -13.94
C ASP A 127 8.36 -9.99 -12.89
N MET A 128 9.30 -10.15 -11.96
CA MET A 128 9.65 -9.13 -10.97
C MET A 128 10.11 -7.80 -11.60
N GLU A 129 10.62 -7.82 -12.84
CA GLU A 129 10.99 -6.60 -13.56
C GLU A 129 9.79 -5.89 -14.21
N ALA A 130 8.68 -6.60 -14.42
CA ALA A 130 7.47 -6.07 -15.03
C ALA A 130 6.45 -5.51 -14.01
N ILE A 131 6.75 -5.63 -12.72
CA ILE A 131 5.88 -5.13 -11.65
C ILE A 131 6.31 -3.74 -11.16
N LYS A 132 5.31 -2.91 -10.86
CA LYS A 132 5.48 -1.71 -10.06
C LYS A 132 5.18 -2.03 -8.60
N VAL A 133 5.94 -1.43 -7.70
CA VAL A 133 5.72 -1.58 -6.26
C VAL A 133 5.41 -0.21 -5.68
N GLU A 134 4.28 -0.12 -4.98
CA GLU A 134 3.83 1.10 -4.32
C GLU A 134 3.59 0.83 -2.84
N ILE A 135 3.82 1.82 -1.99
CA ILE A 135 3.48 1.68 -0.58
C ILE A 135 1.95 1.70 -0.49
N ALA A 136 1.41 0.61 0.06
CA ALA A 136 0.00 0.51 0.27
C ALA A 136 -0.39 1.58 1.30
N PRO A 137 -1.52 2.19 1.06
CA PRO A 137 -1.91 3.31 1.86
C PRO A 137 -2.66 2.89 3.13
N ALA A 138 -3.24 3.83 3.89
CA ALA A 138 -3.95 3.49 5.13
C ALA A 138 -5.30 2.81 4.85
N ALA A 139 -5.41 1.51 5.14
CA ALA A 139 -6.69 0.80 5.05
C ALA A 139 -6.78 -0.37 6.04
N SER A 140 -8.01 -0.67 6.49
CA SER A 140 -8.28 -1.78 7.42
C SER A 140 -7.86 -3.15 6.86
N ALA A 141 -7.86 -3.30 5.53
CA ALA A 141 -7.39 -4.50 4.84
C ALA A 141 -5.92 -4.82 5.15
N TYR A 142 -5.09 -3.82 5.47
CA TYR A 142 -3.64 -3.95 5.62
C TYR A 142 -3.16 -4.22 7.05
N TYR A 143 -4.07 -4.68 7.91
CA TYR A 143 -3.80 -5.00 9.30
C TYR A 143 -2.60 -5.95 9.47
N ASN A 144 -1.87 -5.77 10.57
CA ASN A 144 -0.78 -6.65 11.00
C ASN A 144 -1.19 -7.41 12.27
N ALA A 145 -1.66 -8.64 12.09
CA ALA A 145 -2.08 -9.50 13.18
C ALA A 145 -0.87 -10.15 13.88
N ALA A 146 0.19 -10.47 13.13
CA ALA A 146 1.35 -11.16 13.70
C ALA A 146 2.07 -10.29 14.76
N MET A 147 2.10 -8.97 14.59
CA MET A 147 2.70 -8.09 15.61
C MET A 147 2.03 -8.22 16.99
N LEU A 148 0.70 -8.29 17.03
CA LEU A 148 -0.03 -8.47 18.30
C LEU A 148 0.05 -9.91 18.79
N ALA A 149 0.05 -10.89 17.89
CA ALA A 149 0.23 -12.29 18.25
C ALA A 149 1.61 -12.54 18.91
N ASP A 150 2.68 -11.95 18.39
CA ASP A 150 4.03 -12.05 18.95
C ASP A 150 4.20 -11.21 20.23
N GLY A 151 3.33 -10.22 20.46
CA GLY A 151 3.26 -9.47 21.70
C GLY A 151 2.58 -10.20 22.86
N ALA A 152 2.08 -11.42 22.65
CA ALA A 152 1.50 -12.23 23.71
C ALA A 152 2.52 -12.50 24.82
N PRO A 153 2.14 -12.43 26.12
CA PRO A 153 3.04 -12.66 27.26
C PRO A 153 3.32 -14.16 27.47
N LEU A 154 3.73 -14.85 26.40
CA LEU A 154 4.00 -16.28 26.33
C LEU A 154 5.36 -16.51 25.69
N ALA A 155 6.07 -17.56 26.10
CA ALA A 155 7.33 -17.92 25.48
C ALA A 155 7.14 -18.22 23.97
N HIS A 156 7.97 -17.64 23.10
CA HIS A 156 7.84 -17.79 21.64
C HIS A 156 7.92 -19.25 21.16
N TYR A 157 8.65 -20.11 21.87
CA TYR A 157 8.79 -21.54 21.54
C TYR A 157 7.64 -22.41 22.09
N ASN A 158 6.76 -21.88 22.92
CA ASN A 158 5.59 -22.62 23.40
C ASN A 158 4.56 -22.73 22.26
N ARG A 159 4.30 -23.96 21.80
CA ARG A 159 3.39 -24.29 20.70
C ARG A 159 2.18 -25.12 21.15
N ASP A 160 1.92 -25.17 22.46
CA ASP A 160 0.78 -25.89 22.99
C ASP A 160 -0.53 -25.20 22.56
N THR A 161 -1.62 -25.97 22.52
CA THR A 161 -2.92 -25.51 22.00
C THR A 161 -3.40 -24.21 22.65
N MET A 162 -3.21 -24.05 23.97
CA MET A 162 -3.60 -22.82 24.67
C MET A 162 -2.75 -21.60 24.25
N ALA A 163 -1.47 -21.80 23.97
CA ALA A 163 -0.60 -20.73 23.49
C ALA A 163 -0.98 -20.28 22.08
N GLU A 164 -1.28 -21.22 21.18
CA GLU A 164 -1.74 -20.91 19.83
C GLU A 164 -3.12 -20.24 19.81
N VAL A 165 -4.06 -20.69 20.64
CA VAL A 165 -5.38 -20.03 20.80
C VAL A 165 -5.22 -18.58 21.30
N THR A 166 -4.31 -18.36 22.26
CA THR A 166 -4.04 -17.01 22.78
C THR A 166 -3.47 -16.10 21.68
N ARG A 167 -2.48 -16.58 20.91
CA ARG A 167 -1.91 -15.84 19.78
C ARG A 167 -2.95 -15.52 18.71
N ALA A 168 -3.78 -16.50 18.34
CA ALA A 168 -4.85 -16.30 17.35
C ALA A 168 -5.86 -15.24 17.82
N THR A 169 -6.22 -15.27 19.10
CA THR A 169 -7.12 -14.27 19.71
C THR A 169 -6.50 -12.88 19.67
N MET A 170 -5.23 -12.73 20.07
CA MET A 170 -4.53 -11.43 20.03
C MET A 170 -4.33 -10.92 18.59
N GLY A 171 -4.03 -11.80 17.64
CA GLY A 171 -3.97 -11.45 16.23
C GLY A 171 -5.31 -10.95 15.67
N THR A 172 -6.42 -11.52 16.14
CA THR A 172 -7.78 -11.07 15.76
C THR A 172 -8.04 -9.64 16.19
N VAL A 173 -7.53 -9.20 17.35
CA VAL A 173 -7.63 -7.80 17.79
C VAL A 173 -6.99 -6.85 16.76
N GLY A 174 -5.85 -7.24 16.18
CA GLY A 174 -5.16 -6.44 15.16
C GLY A 174 -6.00 -6.25 13.90
N LYS A 175 -6.71 -7.31 13.49
CA LYS A 175 -7.68 -7.27 12.38
C LYS A 175 -8.88 -6.39 12.71
N VAL A 176 -9.50 -6.57 13.88
CA VAL A 176 -10.69 -5.82 14.31
C VAL A 176 -10.40 -4.31 14.40
N LEU A 177 -9.21 -3.95 14.87
CA LEU A 177 -8.79 -2.55 14.98
C LEU A 177 -8.22 -1.97 13.68
N GLY A 178 -8.06 -2.77 12.62
CA GLY A 178 -7.47 -2.32 11.35
C GLY A 178 -6.03 -1.79 11.52
N LEU A 179 -5.25 -2.37 12.44
CA LEU A 179 -3.93 -1.85 12.81
C LEU A 179 -2.90 -2.08 11.70
N GLN A 180 -2.73 -1.09 10.83
CA GLN A 180 -1.66 -1.06 9.84
C GLN A 180 -0.38 -0.51 10.47
N VAL A 181 0.51 -1.41 10.86
CA VAL A 181 1.75 -1.10 11.58
C VAL A 181 2.88 -2.01 11.12
N THR A 182 4.09 -1.44 11.04
CA THR A 182 5.33 -2.18 10.74
C THR A 182 6.19 -2.22 11.99
N GLY A 183 6.54 -3.42 12.47
CA GLY A 183 7.38 -3.57 13.66
C GLY A 183 7.47 -5.02 14.12
N GLY A 184 8.34 -5.28 15.10
CA GLY A 184 8.45 -6.60 15.75
C GLY A 184 8.86 -7.75 14.82
N SER A 185 9.54 -7.47 13.70
CA SER A 185 9.91 -8.48 12.69
C SER A 185 8.74 -9.29 12.12
N SER A 186 7.53 -8.72 12.14
CA SER A 186 6.27 -9.42 11.82
C SER A 186 5.87 -9.33 10.34
N SER A 187 6.48 -8.43 9.56
CA SER A 187 6.00 -8.02 8.24
C SER A 187 5.81 -9.17 7.25
N VAL A 188 6.83 -10.04 7.10
CA VAL A 188 6.75 -11.18 6.17
C VAL A 188 5.86 -12.27 6.73
N ALA A 189 5.98 -12.59 8.02
CA ALA A 189 5.18 -13.63 8.66
C ALA A 189 3.67 -13.33 8.58
N ASP A 190 3.27 -12.08 8.79
CA ASP A 190 1.87 -11.66 8.68
C ASP A 190 1.35 -11.66 7.24
N ALA A 191 2.17 -11.21 6.30
CA ALA A 191 1.75 -10.97 4.92
C ALA A 191 2.00 -12.17 3.99
N PHE A 192 2.66 -13.24 4.47
CA PHE A 192 3.06 -14.37 3.65
C PHE A 192 1.88 -14.98 2.89
N ASP A 193 0.85 -15.43 3.62
CA ASP A 193 -0.34 -16.02 2.99
C ASP A 193 -1.22 -14.95 2.35
N LYS A 194 -1.44 -13.80 3.00
CA LYS A 194 -2.30 -12.72 2.48
C LYS A 194 -1.89 -12.24 1.08
N MET A 195 -0.58 -12.04 0.87
CA MET A 195 -0.06 -11.58 -0.43
C MET A 195 -0.19 -12.68 -1.49
N ARG A 196 0.01 -13.95 -1.13
CA ARG A 196 -0.19 -15.07 -2.05
C ARG A 196 -1.66 -15.28 -2.38
N GLU A 197 -2.54 -15.23 -1.39
CA GLU A 197 -3.99 -15.27 -1.58
C GLU A 197 -4.45 -14.14 -2.50
N ALA A 198 -3.93 -12.92 -2.33
CA ALA A 198 -4.22 -11.80 -3.22
C ALA A 198 -3.82 -12.10 -4.67
N GLY A 199 -2.59 -12.59 -4.89
CA GLY A 199 -2.11 -12.95 -6.24
C GLY A 199 -2.90 -14.11 -6.86
N CYS A 200 -3.19 -15.15 -6.07
CA CYS A 200 -3.97 -16.31 -6.49
C CYS A 200 -5.41 -15.91 -6.85
N THR A 201 -6.03 -15.05 -6.03
CA THR A 201 -7.38 -14.53 -6.29
C THR A 201 -7.42 -13.77 -7.60
N ALA A 202 -6.48 -12.84 -7.80
CA ALA A 202 -6.39 -12.08 -9.04
C ALA A 202 -6.17 -13.01 -10.25
N ARG A 203 -5.32 -14.03 -10.14
CA ARG A 203 -5.12 -15.06 -11.19
C ARG A 203 -6.42 -15.74 -11.59
N GLU A 204 -7.19 -16.25 -10.62
CA GLU A 204 -8.43 -16.98 -10.93
C GLU A 204 -9.51 -16.05 -11.50
N VAL A 205 -9.61 -14.82 -10.97
CA VAL A 205 -10.51 -13.80 -11.50
C VAL A 205 -10.15 -13.41 -12.95
N LEU A 206 -8.86 -13.28 -13.29
CA LEU A 206 -8.40 -13.07 -14.66
C LEU A 206 -8.77 -14.23 -15.59
N LYS A 207 -8.65 -15.48 -15.13
CA LYS A 207 -9.08 -16.64 -15.93
C LYS A 207 -10.61 -16.67 -16.14
N LEU A 208 -11.39 -16.27 -15.14
CA LEU A 208 -12.84 -16.10 -15.29
C LEU A 208 -13.19 -14.98 -16.28
N ALA A 209 -12.45 -13.88 -16.28
CA ALA A 209 -12.59 -12.82 -17.27
C ALA A 209 -12.26 -13.32 -18.69
N ALA A 210 -11.19 -14.11 -18.82
CA ALA A 210 -10.82 -14.75 -20.07
C ALA A 210 -11.92 -15.72 -20.57
N TYR A 211 -12.56 -16.48 -19.67
CA TYR A 211 -13.73 -17.28 -19.99
C TYR A 211 -14.90 -16.42 -20.48
N LYS A 212 -15.22 -15.30 -19.82
CA LYS A 212 -16.31 -14.41 -20.26
C LYS A 212 -16.09 -13.95 -21.70
N LYS A 213 -14.84 -13.70 -22.11
CA LYS A 213 -14.43 -13.25 -23.46
C LYS A 213 -14.37 -14.39 -24.50
N SER A 214 -13.77 -15.53 -24.17
CA SER A 214 -13.49 -16.61 -25.13
C SER A 214 -14.50 -17.76 -25.13
N LYS A 215 -15.25 -17.92 -24.03
CA LYS A 215 -16.12 -19.08 -23.73
C LYS A 215 -15.40 -20.43 -23.62
N LEU A 216 -14.06 -20.46 -23.58
CA LEU A 216 -13.27 -21.68 -23.37
C LEU A 216 -13.18 -22.05 -21.88
N ALA A 217 -13.11 -23.33 -21.56
CA ALA A 217 -13.13 -23.79 -20.17
C ALA A 217 -11.93 -23.25 -19.36
N VAL A 218 -12.21 -22.69 -18.18
CA VAL A 218 -11.20 -22.13 -17.25
C VAL A 218 -10.16 -23.17 -16.82
N ALA A 219 -10.56 -24.43 -16.72
CA ALA A 219 -9.69 -25.54 -16.32
C ALA A 219 -8.54 -25.79 -17.32
N ASP A 220 -8.74 -25.43 -18.58
CA ASP A 220 -7.74 -25.61 -19.64
C ASP A 220 -6.85 -24.37 -19.83
N MET A 221 -7.12 -23.29 -19.07
CA MET A 221 -6.35 -22.05 -19.12
C MET A 221 -5.17 -22.08 -18.16
N LYS A 222 -4.07 -21.49 -18.60
CA LYS A 222 -2.87 -21.29 -17.78
C LYS A 222 -2.53 -19.80 -17.71
N THR A 223 -1.65 -19.43 -16.80
CA THR A 223 -1.05 -18.10 -16.77
C THR A 223 0.42 -18.17 -17.11
N GLU A 224 0.92 -17.14 -17.79
CA GLU A 224 2.32 -17.03 -18.17
C GLU A 224 2.65 -15.57 -18.50
N ASN A 225 3.69 -15.02 -17.86
CA ASN A 225 4.28 -13.71 -18.16
C ASN A 225 3.24 -12.59 -18.31
N GLY A 226 2.33 -12.44 -17.34
CA GLY A 226 1.30 -11.39 -17.38
C GLY A 226 0.17 -11.63 -18.39
N HIS A 227 -0.04 -12.89 -18.81
CA HIS A 227 -1.11 -13.28 -19.73
C HIS A 227 -1.87 -14.50 -19.22
N VAL A 228 -3.16 -14.56 -19.55
CA VAL A 228 -3.92 -15.82 -19.54
C VAL A 228 -3.76 -16.47 -20.90
N VAL A 229 -3.25 -17.70 -20.91
CA VAL A 229 -3.07 -18.55 -22.08
C VAL A 229 -4.26 -19.50 -22.17
N LEU A 230 -5.01 -19.39 -23.26
CA LEU A 230 -6.17 -20.23 -23.55
C LEU A 230 -5.75 -21.61 -24.07
N ALA A 231 -6.71 -22.55 -24.10
CA ALA A 231 -6.49 -23.91 -24.58
C ALA A 231 -6.04 -24.00 -26.05
N ASP A 232 -6.42 -23.02 -26.87
CA ASP A 232 -6.02 -22.89 -28.28
C ASP A 232 -4.67 -22.19 -28.49
N GLY A 233 -4.00 -21.79 -27.39
CA GLY A 233 -2.72 -21.08 -27.41
C GLY A 233 -2.84 -19.55 -27.50
N THR A 234 -4.05 -19.00 -27.66
CA THR A 234 -4.27 -17.54 -27.64
C THR A 234 -3.86 -16.97 -26.29
N LYS A 235 -3.13 -15.84 -26.31
CA LYS A 235 -2.71 -15.11 -25.11
C LYS A 235 -3.54 -13.85 -24.97
N LEU A 236 -4.19 -13.69 -23.82
CA LEU A 236 -4.90 -12.47 -23.43
C LEU A 236 -4.10 -11.80 -22.31
N SER A 237 -3.74 -10.53 -22.49
CA SER A 237 -2.97 -9.82 -21.47
C SER A 237 -3.84 -9.55 -20.23
N TYR A 238 -3.22 -9.38 -19.07
CA TYR A 238 -3.98 -9.03 -17.86
C TYR A 238 -4.66 -7.66 -17.99
N GLY A 239 -4.03 -6.71 -18.68
CA GLY A 239 -4.63 -5.40 -18.96
C GLY A 239 -5.91 -5.50 -19.82
N GLU A 240 -5.92 -6.37 -20.84
CA GLU A 240 -7.12 -6.62 -21.66
C GLU A 240 -8.26 -7.28 -20.88
N LEU A 241 -7.93 -7.98 -19.80
CA LEU A 241 -8.89 -8.70 -18.96
C LEU A 241 -9.34 -7.87 -17.74
N ALA A 242 -8.57 -6.86 -17.35
CA ALA A 242 -8.78 -6.09 -16.12
C ALA A 242 -10.15 -5.42 -16.07
N GLU A 243 -10.66 -4.90 -17.19
CA GLU A 243 -11.99 -4.26 -17.23
C GLU A 243 -13.12 -5.23 -16.89
N VAL A 244 -13.06 -6.44 -17.45
CA VAL A 244 -14.07 -7.50 -17.31
C VAL A 244 -13.97 -8.17 -15.94
N ALA A 245 -12.75 -8.25 -15.42
CA ALA A 245 -12.43 -8.96 -14.19
C ALA A 245 -13.04 -8.36 -12.93
N VAL A 246 -13.39 -7.08 -12.93
CA VAL A 246 -13.84 -6.40 -11.71
C VAL A 246 -15.29 -6.68 -11.38
N ASP A 247 -16.08 -7.01 -12.38
CA ASP A 247 -17.47 -7.44 -12.20
C ASP A 247 -17.56 -8.97 -12.01
N ILE A 248 -16.46 -9.59 -11.55
CA ILE A 248 -16.37 -11.01 -11.27
C ILE A 248 -16.09 -11.18 -9.79
N GLU A 249 -17.03 -11.82 -9.11
CA GLU A 249 -16.82 -12.25 -7.74
C GLU A 249 -15.71 -13.32 -7.68
N PRO A 250 -14.70 -13.14 -6.81
CA PRO A 250 -13.68 -14.16 -6.58
C PRO A 250 -14.29 -15.53 -6.25
N PRO A 251 -13.73 -16.63 -6.80
CA PRO A 251 -14.16 -17.96 -6.40
C PRO A 251 -13.83 -18.20 -4.91
N ALA A 252 -14.74 -18.86 -4.20
CA ALA A 252 -14.57 -19.18 -2.78
C ALA A 252 -13.40 -20.14 -2.53
N ASP A 253 -13.20 -21.09 -3.46
CA ASP A 253 -12.09 -22.04 -3.42
C ASP A 253 -10.98 -21.57 -4.36
N ILE A 254 -9.93 -20.99 -3.77
CA ILE A 254 -8.69 -20.67 -4.46
C ILE A 254 -7.57 -21.64 -4.04
N GLN A 255 -6.71 -21.99 -4.98
CA GLN A 255 -5.56 -22.87 -4.73
C GLN A 255 -4.28 -22.10 -5.05
N MET A 256 -3.55 -21.72 -4.01
CA MET A 256 -2.22 -21.13 -4.15
C MET A 256 -1.26 -22.14 -4.79
N ARG A 257 -0.23 -21.66 -5.49
CA ARG A 257 0.76 -22.55 -6.13
C ARG A 257 1.43 -23.47 -5.12
N ASP A 258 1.66 -24.73 -5.52
CA ASP A 258 2.48 -25.63 -4.72
C ASP A 258 3.92 -25.08 -4.67
N PRO A 259 4.59 -25.09 -3.51
CA PRO A 259 6.00 -24.68 -3.41
C PRO A 259 6.95 -25.34 -4.40
N LYS A 260 6.63 -26.55 -4.89
CA LYS A 260 7.41 -27.26 -5.92
C LYS A 260 7.32 -26.61 -7.30
N GLU A 261 6.27 -25.83 -7.55
CA GLU A 261 6.05 -25.12 -8.81
C GLU A 261 6.63 -23.71 -8.80
N TRP A 262 7.16 -23.25 -7.67
CA TRP A 262 7.67 -21.89 -7.54
C TRP A 262 8.85 -21.60 -8.48
N LYS A 263 8.71 -20.52 -9.23
CA LYS A 263 9.68 -20.04 -10.20
C LYS A 263 10.56 -18.93 -9.63
N ILE A 264 10.02 -18.10 -8.76
CA ILE A 264 10.62 -16.90 -8.16
C ILE A 264 10.98 -17.17 -6.70
N LEU A 265 10.02 -17.65 -5.90
CA LEU A 265 10.17 -17.87 -4.46
C LEU A 265 11.18 -18.98 -4.16
N GLY A 266 11.94 -18.81 -3.07
CA GLY A 266 12.99 -19.74 -2.65
C GLY A 266 14.26 -19.69 -3.51
N LYS A 267 14.32 -18.85 -4.55
CA LYS A 267 15.50 -18.64 -5.39
C LYS A 267 16.15 -17.28 -5.11
N PRO A 268 17.45 -17.11 -5.37
CA PRO A 268 18.09 -15.80 -5.32
C PRO A 268 17.40 -14.83 -6.28
N GLN A 269 17.05 -13.64 -5.79
CA GLN A 269 16.43 -12.57 -6.57
C GLN A 269 17.17 -11.26 -6.33
N ARG A 270 17.21 -10.40 -7.35
CA ARG A 270 17.65 -9.02 -7.16
C ARG A 270 16.55 -8.25 -6.45
N ARG A 271 16.88 -7.53 -5.38
CA ARG A 271 15.91 -6.67 -4.70
C ARG A 271 15.50 -5.50 -5.59
N ASN A 272 14.22 -5.19 -5.65
CA ASN A 272 13.68 -4.06 -6.42
C ASN A 272 14.20 -2.70 -5.93
N ASP A 273 14.53 -2.60 -4.64
CA ASP A 273 15.02 -1.38 -4.01
C ASP A 273 16.56 -1.23 -4.04
N ILE A 274 17.30 -2.23 -4.55
CA ILE A 274 18.77 -2.26 -4.40
C ILE A 274 19.45 -1.13 -5.16
N LEU A 275 19.00 -0.84 -6.39
CA LEU A 275 19.62 0.18 -7.23
C LEU A 275 19.51 1.54 -6.54
N ALA A 276 18.29 1.94 -6.18
CA ALA A 276 18.02 3.20 -5.51
C ALA A 276 18.88 3.35 -4.24
N LYS A 277 18.94 2.31 -3.40
CA LYS A 277 19.75 2.34 -2.18
C LYS A 277 21.24 2.42 -2.43
N SER A 278 21.74 1.71 -3.45
CA SER A 278 23.15 1.76 -3.83
C SER A 278 23.56 3.08 -4.48
N THR A 279 22.61 3.88 -4.95
CA THR A 279 22.86 5.20 -5.55
C THR A 279 22.48 6.36 -4.65
N GLY A 280 22.00 6.12 -3.43
CA GLY A 280 21.56 7.17 -2.49
C GLY A 280 20.29 7.91 -2.94
N ALA A 281 19.45 7.30 -3.78
CA ALA A 281 18.22 7.92 -4.25
C ALA A 281 17.11 8.04 -3.17
N PRO A 282 16.95 7.08 -2.23
CA PRO A 282 16.00 7.24 -1.15
C PRO A 282 16.43 8.32 -0.16
N ILE A 283 15.49 9.18 0.22
CA ILE A 283 15.67 10.20 1.26
C ILE A 283 15.38 9.56 2.62
N TYR A 284 16.39 9.49 3.48
CA TYR A 284 16.24 9.12 4.88
C TYR A 284 15.93 10.37 5.73
N GLY A 285 15.47 10.16 6.96
CA GLY A 285 15.14 11.30 7.85
C GLY A 285 16.32 12.25 8.12
N MET A 286 17.57 11.78 7.96
CA MET A 286 18.76 12.62 8.09
C MET A 286 19.06 13.45 6.82
N ASP A 287 18.56 13.02 5.66
CA ASP A 287 18.78 13.71 4.38
C ASP A 287 17.75 14.84 4.16
N VAL A 288 16.71 14.91 5.01
CA VAL A 288 15.69 15.96 4.96
C VAL A 288 16.29 17.26 5.48
N ASP A 289 16.36 18.26 4.61
CA ASP A 289 16.70 19.64 4.94
C ASP A 289 15.54 20.55 4.53
N LEU A 290 15.12 21.44 5.43
CA LEU A 290 13.97 22.33 5.23
C LEU A 290 14.41 23.80 5.43
N PRO A 291 13.76 24.77 4.76
CA PRO A 291 13.97 26.17 5.06
C PRO A 291 13.78 26.44 6.55
N ASP A 292 14.74 27.15 7.14
CA ASP A 292 14.78 27.49 8.57
C ASP A 292 14.83 26.28 9.54
N MET A 293 15.27 25.09 9.07
CA MET A 293 15.42 23.93 9.93
C MET A 293 16.47 24.16 11.01
N LEU A 294 16.04 24.07 12.28
CA LEU A 294 16.94 24.11 13.43
C LEU A 294 17.52 22.73 13.69
N TYR A 295 18.84 22.67 13.86
CA TYR A 295 19.56 21.47 14.23
C TYR A 295 19.69 21.40 15.75
N ALA A 296 19.18 20.31 16.35
CA ALA A 296 19.25 20.10 17.80
C ALA A 296 20.24 18.98 18.15
N THR A 297 20.86 19.09 19.33
CA THR A 297 21.62 18.00 19.96
C THR A 297 21.08 17.73 21.35
N VAL A 298 21.13 16.47 21.79
CA VAL A 298 20.58 16.05 23.09
C VAL A 298 21.73 15.80 24.06
N ARG A 299 21.72 16.51 25.19
CA ARG A 299 22.56 16.16 26.35
C ARG A 299 21.81 15.18 27.23
N MET A 300 22.16 13.90 27.12
CA MET A 300 21.53 12.83 27.89
C MET A 300 22.15 12.70 29.30
N ASN A 301 21.36 12.20 30.26
CA ASN A 301 21.88 11.81 31.57
C ASN A 301 22.84 10.61 31.38
N PRO A 302 24.12 10.69 31.80
CA PRO A 302 25.04 9.57 31.66
C PRO A 302 24.66 8.35 32.49
N ARG A 303 23.72 8.49 33.44
CA ARG A 303 23.21 7.39 34.27
C ARG A 303 21.82 6.95 33.82
N LEU A 304 21.76 5.77 33.19
CA LEU A 304 20.50 5.12 32.80
C LEU A 304 19.55 4.98 34.01
N GLY A 305 18.32 5.46 33.87
CA GLY A 305 17.28 5.39 34.91
C GLY A 305 17.43 6.39 36.08
N GLY A 306 18.43 7.28 36.06
CA GLY A 306 18.58 8.30 37.10
C GLY A 306 17.56 9.44 36.95
N PRO A 307 16.99 9.98 38.05
CA PRO A 307 16.07 11.11 37.98
C PRO A 307 16.80 12.39 37.56
N MET A 308 16.13 13.25 36.79
CA MET A 308 16.59 14.60 36.52
C MET A 308 16.43 15.45 37.78
N LYS A 309 17.54 15.93 38.36
CA LYS A 309 17.50 16.78 39.56
C LYS A 309 17.34 18.26 39.20
N SER A 310 18.09 18.72 38.21
CA SER A 310 18.09 20.10 37.71
C SER A 310 18.70 20.15 36.32
N PHE A 311 18.51 21.26 35.60
CA PHE A 311 19.21 21.57 34.35
C PHE A 311 19.60 23.05 34.32
N ASP A 312 20.68 23.38 33.63
CA ASP A 312 21.11 24.76 33.33
C ASP A 312 21.30 24.89 31.81
N ALA A 313 20.50 25.77 31.20
CA ALA A 313 20.50 26.02 29.77
C ALA A 313 21.13 27.37 29.40
N THR A 314 21.78 28.06 30.35
CA THR A 314 22.27 29.44 30.17
C THR A 314 23.20 29.58 28.97
N GLU A 315 24.20 28.70 28.83
CA GLU A 315 25.12 28.74 27.68
C GLU A 315 24.43 28.38 26.36
N ALA A 316 23.51 27.40 26.38
CA ALA A 316 22.79 26.96 25.18
C ALA A 316 21.83 28.03 24.62
N LYS A 317 21.38 28.97 25.45
CA LYS A 317 20.50 30.10 25.03
C LYS A 317 21.24 31.30 24.45
N LYS A 318 22.58 31.30 24.47
CA LYS A 318 23.39 32.39 23.90
C LYS A 318 23.60 32.26 22.39
N VAL A 319 23.27 31.11 21.81
CA VAL A 319 23.53 30.72 20.42
C VAL A 319 22.26 30.81 19.59
#